data_AF-A0A6G0VXP8-F1
#
_entry.id   AF-A0A6G0VXP8-F1
#
_cell.length_a   1.000
_cell.length_b   1.000
_cell.length_c   1.000
_cell.angle_alpha   90.00
_cell.angle_beta   90.00
_cell.angle_gamma   90.00
#
_symmetry.space_group_name_H-M   'P 1'
#
loop_
_entity.id
_entity.type
_entity.pdbx_description
1 polymer ?
#
loop_
_entity_poly.entity_id
_entity_poly.type
_entity_poly.pdbx_seq_one_letter_code
_entity_poly.pdbx_strand_id
1 'polypeptide(L)'
;NNLRFWLDLGVDGYRVDAVPYLFEDLQFLDETRKPEELAKKEKNTYFQYYHPYTMDLPETYDMISQFRDVLDEYKLRDGKTRVMITEAYTTIENTMRYYGNETNLGAHMSFNFELIERLNDYSNASKFNDAVNNWLDNMPDGKCANWVIGNHDQPRAATRFGSEMVDAMNMLNMLLPGAAFTYMGEEIGMSDTAVRWDQTVDPRGLNAGPDDFSGLSRDPARTPYQWNATANAGFTAASSIPWLPVNPNYWKLNLDVQRKQHCSHYTVYKRLVKLRKTRTVQRGSFEGKPLSEWVYAFT
;
A
#
# COMPACT_ATOMS: atom_id res chain seq x y z
N ASN A 1 -22.19 -4.56 -14.46
CA ASN A 1 -22.31 -6.04 -14.44
C ASN A 1 -21.28 -6.73 -13.56
N ASN A 2 -19.97 -6.53 -13.77
CA ASN A 2 -18.93 -7.20 -12.96
C ASN A 2 -19.03 -6.92 -11.44
N LEU A 3 -19.26 -5.66 -11.03
CA LEU A 3 -19.47 -5.33 -9.61
C LEU A 3 -20.67 -6.11 -9.04
N ARG A 4 -21.81 -6.08 -9.73
CA ARG A 4 -23.02 -6.76 -9.26
C ARG A 4 -22.82 -8.28 -9.13
N PHE A 5 -22.15 -8.90 -10.10
CA PHE A 5 -21.89 -10.34 -10.08
C PHE A 5 -21.21 -10.80 -8.78
N TRP A 6 -20.12 -10.16 -8.39
CA TRP A 6 -19.40 -10.55 -7.17
C TRP A 6 -20.12 -10.11 -5.89
N LEU A 7 -20.83 -8.98 -5.90
CA LEU A 7 -21.67 -8.56 -4.78
C LEU A 7 -22.82 -9.55 -4.53
N ASP A 8 -23.41 -10.11 -5.58
CA ASP A 8 -24.43 -11.15 -5.47
C ASP A 8 -23.86 -12.48 -4.97
N LEU A 9 -22.56 -12.76 -5.20
CA LEU A 9 -21.83 -13.86 -4.56
C LEU A 9 -21.45 -13.59 -3.09
N GLY A 10 -21.66 -12.37 -2.61
CA GLY A 10 -21.50 -12.01 -1.20
C GLY A 10 -20.15 -11.42 -0.81
N VAL A 11 -19.38 -10.85 -1.74
CA VAL A 11 -18.16 -10.10 -1.38
C VAL A 11 -18.50 -8.84 -0.57
N ASP A 12 -17.62 -8.48 0.38
CA ASP A 12 -17.80 -7.34 1.29
C ASP A 12 -17.34 -6.00 0.70
N GLY A 13 -16.83 -5.98 -0.54
CA GLY A 13 -16.34 -4.75 -1.16
C GLY A 13 -15.31 -4.96 -2.25
N TYR A 14 -14.67 -3.86 -2.66
CA TYR A 14 -13.66 -3.80 -3.70
C TYR A 14 -12.47 -2.94 -3.32
N ARG A 15 -11.29 -3.40 -3.71
CA ARG A 15 -10.15 -2.56 -4.05
C ARG A 15 -10.20 -2.29 -5.55
N VAL A 16 -10.26 -1.03 -5.96
CA VAL A 16 -10.27 -0.62 -7.37
C VAL A 16 -8.89 -0.11 -7.72
N ASP A 17 -8.20 -0.88 -8.56
CA ASP A 17 -6.79 -0.69 -8.94
C ASP A 17 -6.65 0.37 -10.04
N ALA A 18 -5.51 1.06 -10.07
CA ALA A 18 -5.09 1.94 -11.16
C ALA A 18 -6.13 3.02 -11.57
N VAL A 19 -6.89 3.55 -10.62
CA VAL A 19 -7.99 4.48 -10.94
C VAL A 19 -7.57 5.80 -11.59
N PRO A 20 -6.35 6.35 -11.41
CA PRO A 20 -5.93 7.54 -12.14
C PRO A 20 -5.98 7.40 -13.67
N TYR A 21 -5.98 6.19 -14.20
CA TYR A 21 -5.83 5.87 -15.62
C TYR A 21 -7.13 5.38 -16.28
N LEU A 22 -8.31 5.71 -15.72
CA LEU A 22 -9.58 5.22 -16.27
C LEU A 22 -9.97 5.87 -17.61
N PHE A 23 -9.47 7.08 -17.88
CA PHE A 23 -9.79 7.86 -19.07
C PHE A 23 -8.56 8.57 -19.60
N GLU A 24 -8.54 8.76 -20.92
CA GLU A 24 -7.58 9.57 -21.66
C GLU A 24 -8.28 10.63 -22.52
N ASP A 25 -7.57 11.71 -22.83
CA ASP A 25 -8.08 12.82 -23.62
C ASP A 25 -8.27 12.39 -25.09
N LEU A 26 -9.49 12.58 -25.61
CA LEU A 26 -9.88 12.22 -26.97
C LEU A 26 -9.30 13.13 -28.06
N GLN A 27 -8.62 14.22 -27.68
CA GLN A 27 -7.90 15.06 -28.63
C GLN A 27 -6.57 14.44 -29.07
N PHE A 28 -6.06 13.44 -28.33
CA PHE A 28 -4.79 12.75 -28.61
C PHE A 28 -3.61 13.72 -28.77
N LEU A 29 -3.51 14.70 -27.89
CA LEU A 29 -2.42 15.68 -27.87
C LEU A 29 -1.12 15.04 -27.34
N ASP A 30 0.02 15.58 -27.80
CA ASP A 30 1.33 15.14 -27.35
C ASP A 30 1.58 15.55 -25.89
N GLU A 31 2.05 14.60 -25.08
CA GLU A 31 2.48 14.85 -23.71
C GLU A 31 3.82 15.60 -23.67
N THR A 32 3.98 16.50 -22.70
CA THR A 32 5.22 17.26 -22.55
C THR A 32 6.27 16.45 -21.79
N ARG A 33 7.43 16.22 -22.40
CA ARG A 33 8.59 15.65 -21.70
C ARG A 33 9.11 16.62 -20.63
N LYS A 34 9.45 16.09 -19.46
CA LYS A 34 10.08 16.85 -18.38
C LYS A 34 11.44 17.43 -18.84
N PRO A 35 11.92 18.53 -18.22
CA PRO A 35 13.27 19.02 -18.44
C PRO A 35 14.32 17.92 -18.27
N GLU A 36 15.37 17.92 -19.09
CA GLU A 36 16.39 16.85 -19.13
C GLU A 36 17.02 16.57 -17.75
N GLU A 37 17.21 17.62 -16.96
CA GLU A 37 17.75 17.53 -15.58
C GLU A 37 16.88 16.68 -14.64
N LEU A 38 15.57 16.59 -14.90
CA LEU A 38 14.64 15.74 -14.16
C LEU A 38 14.47 14.39 -14.87
N ALA A 39 14.27 14.38 -16.19
CA ALA A 39 14.02 13.17 -16.95
C ALA A 39 15.15 12.14 -16.82
N LYS A 40 16.43 12.56 -16.84
CA LYS A 40 17.58 11.65 -16.73
C LYS A 40 17.70 10.93 -15.37
N LYS A 41 16.97 11.39 -14.35
CA LYS A 41 16.92 10.75 -13.03
C LYS A 41 15.93 9.57 -12.99
N GLU A 42 15.02 9.52 -13.95
CA GLU A 42 13.97 8.50 -14.02
C GLU A 42 14.46 7.30 -14.84
N LYS A 43 14.50 6.13 -14.20
CA LYS A 43 14.83 4.86 -14.87
C LYS A 43 13.72 4.39 -15.80
N ASN A 44 12.47 4.67 -15.43
CA ASN A 44 11.31 4.34 -16.26
C ASN A 44 11.00 5.54 -17.16
N THR A 45 11.05 5.33 -18.48
CA THR A 45 10.78 6.36 -19.48
C THR A 45 9.39 6.98 -19.35
N TYR A 46 8.42 6.24 -18.80
CA TYR A 46 7.09 6.75 -18.47
C TYR A 46 7.18 8.01 -17.60
N PHE A 47 7.93 7.95 -16.49
CA PHE A 47 8.06 9.08 -15.55
C PHE A 47 8.88 10.25 -16.09
N GLN A 48 9.46 10.15 -17.30
CA GLN A 48 10.13 11.26 -17.96
C GLN A 48 9.16 12.28 -18.57
N TYR A 49 7.85 11.98 -18.61
CA TYR A 49 6.82 12.86 -19.15
C TYR A 49 5.90 13.37 -18.02
N TYR A 50 5.24 14.50 -18.29
CA TYR A 50 4.01 14.85 -17.57
C TYR A 50 2.85 14.10 -18.23
N HIS A 51 1.80 13.79 -17.46
CA HIS A 51 0.65 13.01 -17.95
C HIS A 51 -0.72 13.73 -17.85
N PRO A 52 -0.83 15.05 -18.15
CA PRO A 52 -2.11 15.76 -18.06
C PRO A 52 -3.24 15.21 -18.93
N TYR A 53 -2.94 14.49 -20.01
CA TYR A 53 -3.95 13.98 -20.94
C TYR A 53 -4.28 12.49 -20.73
N THR A 54 -3.53 11.81 -19.87
CA THR A 54 -3.62 10.35 -19.70
C THR A 54 -3.79 9.91 -18.25
N MET A 55 -3.88 10.87 -17.31
CA MET A 55 -3.98 10.60 -15.89
C MET A 55 -4.83 11.67 -15.18
N ASP A 56 -5.61 11.25 -14.18
CA ASP A 56 -6.39 12.10 -13.27
C ASP A 56 -7.41 13.03 -13.94
N LEU A 57 -7.92 12.63 -15.11
CA LEU A 57 -8.98 13.37 -15.81
C LEU A 57 -10.27 13.42 -14.98
N PRO A 58 -11.10 14.49 -15.08
CA PRO A 58 -12.33 14.63 -14.30
C PRO A 58 -13.28 13.43 -14.34
N GLU A 59 -13.40 12.80 -15.51
CA GLU A 59 -14.27 11.65 -15.79
C GLU A 59 -13.92 10.44 -14.91
N THR A 60 -12.66 10.31 -14.51
CA THR A 60 -12.20 9.28 -13.57
C THR A 60 -12.98 9.34 -12.26
N TYR A 61 -13.15 10.54 -11.69
CA TYR A 61 -13.82 10.72 -10.40
C TYR A 61 -15.33 10.49 -10.51
N ASP A 62 -15.93 10.90 -11.64
CA ASP A 62 -17.35 10.65 -11.94
C ASP A 62 -17.64 9.15 -12.04
N MET A 63 -16.74 8.39 -12.68
CA MET A 63 -16.86 6.94 -12.76
C MET A 63 -16.77 6.26 -11.39
N ILE A 64 -15.87 6.72 -10.52
CA ILE A 64 -15.78 6.22 -9.15
C ILE A 64 -17.07 6.49 -8.37
N SER A 65 -17.72 7.63 -8.59
CA SER A 65 -19.01 7.91 -7.95
C SER A 65 -20.13 6.99 -8.46
N GLN A 66 -20.18 6.71 -9.76
CA GLN A 66 -21.12 5.73 -10.32
C GLN A 66 -20.88 4.31 -9.77
N PHE A 67 -19.62 3.91 -9.52
CA PHE A 67 -19.33 2.65 -8.83
C PHE A 67 -19.80 2.68 -7.38
N ARG A 68 -19.70 3.82 -6.71
CA ARG A 68 -20.21 3.98 -5.35
C ARG A 68 -21.73 3.79 -5.28
N ASP A 69 -22.47 4.33 -6.24
CA ASP A 69 -23.93 4.16 -6.31
C ASP A 69 -24.34 2.68 -6.35
N VAL A 70 -23.62 1.87 -7.14
CA VAL A 70 -23.86 0.41 -7.20
C VAL A 70 -23.71 -0.25 -5.84
N LEU A 71 -22.72 0.15 -5.03
CA LEU A 71 -22.52 -0.42 -3.69
C LEU A 71 -23.61 0.06 -2.71
N ASP A 72 -24.00 1.32 -2.80
CA ASP A 72 -25.03 1.90 -1.94
C ASP A 72 -26.42 1.29 -2.23
N GLU A 73 -26.72 0.90 -3.47
CA GLU A 73 -27.92 0.11 -3.79
C GLU A 73 -27.97 -1.23 -3.02
N TYR A 74 -26.84 -1.93 -2.88
CA TYR A 74 -26.78 -3.18 -2.13
C TYR A 74 -27.00 -2.95 -0.64
N LYS A 75 -26.44 -1.86 -0.10
CA LYS A 75 -26.69 -1.45 1.27
C LYS A 75 -28.17 -1.13 1.50
N LEU A 76 -28.85 -0.48 0.55
CA LEU A 76 -30.29 -0.24 0.63
C LEU A 76 -31.10 -1.55 0.59
N ARG A 77 -30.62 -2.55 -0.17
CA ARG A 77 -31.28 -3.85 -0.30
C ARG A 77 -31.25 -4.68 0.99
N ASP A 78 -30.12 -4.73 1.68
CA ASP A 78 -29.92 -5.68 2.79
C ASP A 78 -29.36 -5.06 4.09
N GLY A 79 -29.14 -3.75 4.12
CA GLY A 79 -28.64 -3.02 5.28
C GLY A 79 -27.14 -3.14 5.54
N LYS A 80 -26.36 -3.87 4.74
CA LYS A 80 -24.93 -4.08 4.96
C LYS A 80 -24.08 -3.21 4.02
N THR A 81 -23.19 -2.42 4.59
CA THR A 81 -22.22 -1.62 3.83
C THR A 81 -21.21 -2.53 3.13
N ARG A 82 -21.03 -2.33 1.81
CA ARG A 82 -19.84 -2.83 1.10
C ARG A 82 -18.86 -1.70 0.90
N VAL A 83 -17.58 -1.96 1.16
CA VAL A 83 -16.55 -0.92 1.16
C VAL A 83 -15.89 -0.86 -0.21
N MET A 84 -15.66 0.36 -0.71
CA MET A 84 -14.85 0.59 -1.90
C MET A 84 -13.62 1.39 -1.51
N ILE A 85 -12.45 0.88 -1.91
CA ILE A 85 -11.16 1.51 -1.67
C ILE A 85 -10.48 1.71 -3.02
N THR A 86 -10.18 2.95 -3.37
CA THR A 86 -9.45 3.25 -4.60
C THR A 86 -7.95 3.20 -4.38
N GLU A 87 -7.22 2.75 -5.38
CA GLU A 87 -5.77 2.86 -5.45
C GLU A 87 -5.37 3.92 -6.47
N ALA A 88 -4.72 4.97 -5.99
CA ALA A 88 -4.19 6.03 -6.82
C ALA A 88 -2.81 6.44 -6.30
N TYR A 89 -1.80 6.38 -7.17
CA TYR A 89 -0.53 7.04 -6.95
C TYR A 89 -0.58 8.39 -7.66
N THR A 90 -1.04 9.42 -6.96
CA THR A 90 -1.21 10.78 -7.48
C THR A 90 -1.02 11.80 -6.34
N THR A 91 -1.16 13.09 -6.64
CA THR A 91 -1.06 14.15 -5.62
C THR A 91 -2.10 13.97 -4.51
N ILE A 92 -1.84 14.55 -3.34
CA ILE A 92 -2.79 14.53 -2.23
C ILE A 92 -4.13 15.17 -2.63
N GLU A 93 -4.09 16.27 -3.40
CA GLU A 93 -5.29 16.96 -3.91
C GLU A 93 -6.15 16.03 -4.78
N ASN A 94 -5.55 15.37 -5.76
CA ASN A 94 -6.25 14.40 -6.61
C ASN A 94 -6.73 13.18 -5.80
N THR A 95 -5.92 12.72 -4.84
CA THR A 95 -6.29 11.62 -3.96
C THR A 95 -7.56 11.93 -3.16
N MET A 96 -7.71 13.16 -2.67
CA MET A 96 -8.89 13.55 -1.89
C MET A 96 -10.16 13.67 -2.72
N ARG A 97 -10.06 13.95 -4.03
CA ARG A 97 -11.22 13.97 -4.94
C ARG A 97 -11.92 12.60 -5.02
N TYR A 98 -11.22 11.48 -4.78
CA TYR A 98 -11.83 10.14 -4.76
C TYR A 98 -12.85 9.94 -3.63
N TYR A 99 -12.84 10.75 -2.58
CA TYR A 99 -13.86 10.69 -1.53
C TYR A 99 -15.21 11.28 -1.97
N GLY A 100 -15.22 11.99 -3.11
CA GLY A 100 -16.36 12.75 -3.63
C GLY A 100 -16.66 14.00 -2.81
N ASN A 101 -17.89 14.49 -2.92
CA ASN A 101 -18.39 15.66 -2.21
C ASN A 101 -19.76 15.36 -1.58
N GLU A 102 -20.45 16.38 -1.06
CA GLU A 102 -21.74 16.21 -0.37
C GLU A 102 -22.87 15.70 -1.28
N THR A 103 -22.83 16.02 -2.58
CA THR A 103 -23.87 15.63 -3.54
C THR A 103 -23.52 14.38 -4.34
N ASN A 104 -22.23 14.10 -4.52
CA ASN A 104 -21.73 12.98 -5.29
C ASN A 104 -20.69 12.21 -4.47
N LEU A 105 -21.13 11.13 -3.81
CA LEU A 105 -20.26 10.35 -2.94
C LEU A 105 -19.28 9.52 -3.76
N GLY A 106 -18.00 9.58 -3.38
CA GLY A 106 -16.96 8.74 -3.96
C GLY A 106 -16.71 7.47 -3.16
N ALA A 107 -15.48 6.97 -3.26
CA ALA A 107 -14.99 5.84 -2.51
C ALA A 107 -15.13 6.04 -1.00
N HIS A 108 -15.21 4.93 -0.27
CA HIS A 108 -15.23 4.97 1.19
C HIS A 108 -13.86 5.38 1.74
N MET A 109 -12.79 4.98 1.04
CA MET A 109 -11.40 5.35 1.29
C MET A 109 -10.65 5.41 -0.04
N SER A 110 -9.60 6.22 -0.12
CA SER A 110 -8.51 6.03 -1.09
C SER A 110 -7.28 5.57 -0.33
N PHE A 111 -6.50 4.63 -0.86
CA PHE A 111 -5.32 4.15 -0.17
C PHE A 111 -4.33 5.29 0.08
N ASN A 112 -3.86 5.37 1.33
CA ASN A 112 -2.84 6.33 1.73
C ASN A 112 -1.45 5.75 1.50
N PHE A 113 -0.75 6.23 0.47
CA PHE A 113 0.62 5.84 0.16
C PHE A 113 1.69 6.81 0.67
N GLU A 114 1.33 7.82 1.48
CA GLU A 114 2.28 8.81 2.04
C GLU A 114 3.46 8.12 2.76
N LEU A 115 3.19 7.07 3.54
CA LEU A 115 4.23 6.33 4.27
C LEU A 115 5.10 5.43 3.38
N ILE A 116 4.68 5.16 2.15
CA ILE A 116 5.48 4.42 1.17
C ILE A 116 6.30 5.39 0.31
N GLU A 117 5.68 6.45 -0.19
CA GLU A 117 6.30 7.35 -1.18
C GLU A 117 7.23 8.39 -0.54
N ARG A 118 6.97 8.80 0.70
CA ARG A 118 7.70 9.92 1.34
C ARG A 118 8.69 9.49 2.41
N LEU A 119 8.65 8.23 2.84
CA LEU A 119 9.43 7.73 3.96
C LEU A 119 10.32 6.55 3.56
N ASN A 120 11.54 6.59 4.09
CA ASN A 120 12.58 5.58 3.95
C ASN A 120 13.54 5.62 5.17
N ASP A 121 14.61 4.84 5.13
CA ASP A 121 15.67 4.76 6.13
C ASP A 121 16.43 6.08 6.40
N TYR A 122 16.37 7.06 5.51
CA TYR A 122 16.95 8.40 5.71
C TYR A 122 15.98 9.41 6.33
N SER A 123 14.73 9.00 6.59
CA SER A 123 13.68 9.89 7.07
C SER A 123 13.79 10.14 8.57
N ASN A 124 13.87 11.42 8.94
CA ASN A 124 13.91 11.85 10.33
C ASN A 124 12.50 12.07 10.90
N ALA A 125 12.38 12.37 12.20
CA ALA A 125 11.09 12.52 12.88
C ALA A 125 10.17 13.59 12.27
N SER A 126 10.74 14.67 11.70
CA SER A 126 9.97 15.69 11.00
C SER A 126 9.30 15.12 9.75
N LYS A 127 10.00 14.28 8.98
CA LYS A 127 9.41 13.63 7.79
C LYS A 127 8.25 12.72 8.14
N PHE A 128 8.36 11.95 9.23
CA PHE A 128 7.27 11.14 9.75
C PHE A 128 6.06 12.00 10.13
N ASN A 129 6.29 13.09 10.88
CA ASN A 129 5.24 14.02 11.24
C ASN A 129 4.55 14.63 10.01
N ASP A 130 5.33 15.08 9.03
CA ASP A 130 4.82 15.70 7.81
C ASP A 130 3.99 14.71 6.99
N ALA A 131 4.43 13.46 6.83
CA ALA A 131 3.69 12.44 6.09
C ALA A 131 2.35 12.08 6.76
N VAL A 132 2.34 12.01 8.09
CA VAL A 132 1.11 11.74 8.86
C VAL A 132 0.14 12.92 8.77
N ASN A 133 0.61 14.14 9.04
CA ASN A 133 -0.24 15.31 9.03
C ASN A 133 -0.68 15.69 7.62
N ASN A 134 0.12 15.48 6.58
CA ASN A 134 -0.30 15.75 5.19
C ASN A 134 -1.57 14.97 4.82
N TRP A 135 -1.73 13.73 5.29
CA TRP A 135 -2.99 13.00 5.11
C TRP A 135 -4.12 13.56 5.98
N LEU A 136 -3.87 13.74 7.28
CA LEU A 136 -4.89 14.15 8.24
C LEU A 136 -5.43 15.56 7.98
N ASP A 137 -4.58 16.48 7.53
CA ASP A 137 -4.93 17.88 7.25
C ASP A 137 -5.71 18.05 5.94
N ASN A 138 -5.56 17.13 4.98
CA ASN A 138 -6.22 17.20 3.67
C ASN A 138 -7.47 16.30 3.56
N MET A 139 -7.59 15.27 4.40
CA MET A 139 -8.71 14.34 4.34
C MET A 139 -10.04 15.05 4.63
N PRO A 140 -11.09 14.86 3.81
CA PRO A 140 -12.38 15.48 4.07
C PRO A 140 -12.98 15.08 5.42
N ASP A 141 -13.67 16.02 6.06
CA ASP A 141 -14.32 15.82 7.35
C ASP A 141 -15.27 14.60 7.34
N GLY A 142 -15.26 13.85 8.44
CA GLY A 142 -16.11 12.68 8.62
C GLY A 142 -15.68 11.44 7.82
N LYS A 143 -14.56 11.49 7.09
CA LYS A 143 -13.98 10.31 6.41
C LYS A 143 -13.05 9.52 7.33
N CYS A 144 -12.77 8.29 6.94
CA CYS A 144 -11.87 7.40 7.66
C CYS A 144 -10.45 7.51 7.08
N ALA A 145 -9.50 7.89 7.92
CA ALA A 145 -8.08 7.84 7.56
C ALA A 145 -7.66 6.39 7.34
N ASN A 146 -6.58 6.18 6.61
CA ASN A 146 -5.96 4.86 6.53
C ASN A 146 -4.45 4.96 6.37
N TRP A 147 -3.76 3.85 6.62
CA TRP A 147 -2.30 3.79 6.63
C TRP A 147 -1.83 2.51 5.93
N VAL A 148 -0.89 2.68 5.01
CA VAL A 148 -0.28 1.59 4.25
C VAL A 148 1.23 1.74 4.33
N ILE A 149 1.92 0.71 4.81
CA ILE A 149 3.39 0.72 4.89
C ILE A 149 4.04 -0.23 3.87
N GLY A 150 3.24 -0.96 3.08
CA GLY A 150 3.74 -1.81 2.01
C GLY A 150 2.61 -2.42 1.19
N ASN A 151 2.98 -2.95 0.04
CA ASN A 151 2.11 -3.66 -0.90
C ASN A 151 2.98 -4.48 -1.86
N HIS A 152 2.36 -5.10 -2.85
CA HIS A 152 3.03 -5.93 -3.85
C HIS A 152 3.74 -5.18 -4.99
N ASP A 153 3.71 -3.84 -5.00
CA ASP A 153 4.36 -3.00 -6.02
C ASP A 153 5.59 -2.27 -5.51
N GLN A 154 5.79 -2.26 -4.19
CA GLN A 154 6.80 -1.48 -3.51
C GLN A 154 7.72 -2.39 -2.70
N PRO A 155 9.00 -2.05 -2.54
CA PRO A 155 9.91 -2.79 -1.66
C PRO A 155 9.29 -2.98 -0.26
N ARG A 156 9.46 -4.17 0.33
CA ARG A 156 8.91 -4.48 1.66
C ARG A 156 9.38 -3.47 2.71
N ALA A 157 8.54 -3.17 3.70
CA ALA A 157 8.86 -2.20 4.75
C ALA A 157 10.19 -2.49 5.46
N ALA A 158 10.48 -3.77 5.75
CA ALA A 158 11.75 -4.20 6.36
C ALA A 158 12.97 -3.92 5.45
N THR A 159 12.80 -3.88 4.13
CA THR A 159 13.86 -3.48 3.19
C THR A 159 13.99 -1.96 3.14
N ARG A 160 12.88 -1.21 3.11
CA ARG A 160 12.91 0.26 3.01
C ARG A 160 13.44 0.96 4.26
N PHE A 161 13.19 0.40 5.44
CA PHE A 161 13.56 1.00 6.73
C PHE A 161 14.61 0.22 7.52
N GLY A 162 14.93 -1.01 7.08
CA GLY A 162 15.76 -1.94 7.83
C GLY A 162 14.97 -2.79 8.83
N SER A 163 15.55 -3.94 9.19
CA SER A 163 14.89 -4.95 10.03
C SER A 163 14.60 -4.47 11.45
N GLU A 164 15.37 -3.52 11.97
CA GLU A 164 15.18 -2.97 13.32
C GLU A 164 13.94 -2.07 13.42
N MET A 165 13.50 -1.51 12.29
CA MET A 165 12.35 -0.60 12.24
C MET A 165 11.00 -1.31 12.06
N VAL A 166 10.97 -2.63 11.88
CA VAL A 166 9.74 -3.41 11.63
C VAL A 166 8.70 -3.18 12.73
N ASP A 167 9.09 -3.26 14.00
CA ASP A 167 8.15 -3.09 15.12
C ASP A 167 7.67 -1.65 15.25
N ALA A 168 8.54 -0.67 14.99
CA ALA A 168 8.20 0.75 15.01
C ALA A 168 7.22 1.11 13.88
N MET A 169 7.44 0.62 12.66
CA MET A 169 6.54 0.84 11.53
C MET A 169 5.18 0.15 11.73
N ASN A 170 5.17 -1.07 12.27
CA ASN A 170 3.93 -1.74 12.65
C ASN A 170 3.18 -0.98 13.76
N MET A 171 3.90 -0.42 14.74
CA MET A 171 3.31 0.41 15.80
C MET A 171 2.68 1.68 15.23
N LEU A 172 3.38 2.39 14.36
CA LEU A 172 2.86 3.57 13.67
C LEU A 172 1.57 3.22 12.91
N ASN A 173 1.63 2.23 12.01
CA ASN A 173 0.49 1.79 11.20
C ASN A 173 -0.73 1.39 12.07
N MET A 174 -0.50 0.64 13.15
CA MET A 174 -1.59 0.10 13.98
C MET A 174 -2.19 1.09 14.97
N LEU A 175 -1.45 2.13 15.37
CA LEU A 175 -1.88 3.05 16.42
C LEU A 175 -2.31 4.42 15.89
N LEU A 176 -2.05 4.74 14.62
CA LEU A 176 -2.65 5.91 13.97
C LEU A 176 -4.18 5.75 13.81
N PRO A 177 -4.94 6.87 13.79
CA PRO A 177 -6.40 6.86 13.69
C PRO A 177 -6.86 6.34 12.33
N GLY A 178 -8.07 5.75 12.27
CA GLY A 178 -8.64 5.24 11.02
C GLY A 178 -8.37 3.75 10.80
N ALA A 179 -8.10 3.30 9.58
CA ALA A 179 -7.84 1.92 9.19
C ALA A 179 -6.33 1.61 9.04
N ALA A 180 -5.92 0.39 9.38
CA ALA A 180 -4.54 -0.08 9.21
C ALA A 180 -4.52 -1.19 8.17
N PHE A 181 -3.72 -1.04 7.12
CA PHE A 181 -3.51 -2.05 6.09
C PHE A 181 -2.16 -2.73 6.30
N THR A 182 -2.15 -4.05 6.26
CA THR A 182 -0.93 -4.86 6.39
C THR A 182 -0.74 -5.68 5.13
N TYR A 183 0.40 -5.55 4.48
CA TYR A 183 0.79 -6.41 3.38
C TYR A 183 1.44 -7.69 3.90
N MET A 184 1.20 -8.79 3.18
CA MET A 184 1.63 -10.14 3.52
C MET A 184 3.12 -10.18 3.91
N GLY A 185 3.43 -10.56 5.15
CA GLY A 185 4.79 -10.71 5.67
C GLY A 185 5.27 -9.57 6.56
N GLU A 186 4.60 -8.42 6.60
CA GLU A 186 4.95 -7.31 7.49
C GLU A 186 4.81 -7.68 8.97
N GLU A 187 3.87 -8.55 9.31
CA GLU A 187 3.61 -9.01 10.68
C GLU A 187 4.70 -9.94 11.22
N ILE A 188 5.54 -10.49 10.35
CA ILE A 188 6.73 -11.27 10.71
C ILE A 188 8.03 -10.56 10.30
N GLY A 189 7.96 -9.37 9.69
CA GLY A 189 9.14 -8.62 9.25
C GLY A 189 9.85 -9.20 8.03
N MET A 190 9.12 -9.77 7.07
CA MET A 190 9.71 -10.22 5.79
C MET A 190 10.37 -9.05 5.06
N SER A 191 11.60 -9.29 4.59
CA SER A 191 12.33 -8.41 3.68
C SER A 191 12.24 -8.92 2.24
N ASP A 192 12.58 -8.05 1.31
CA ASP A 192 12.70 -8.41 -0.11
C ASP A 192 13.69 -9.56 -0.30
N THR A 193 13.43 -10.33 -1.35
CA THR A 193 14.28 -11.45 -1.77
C THR A 193 15.03 -11.07 -3.03
N ALA A 194 16.32 -11.40 -3.09
CA ALA A 194 17.07 -11.29 -4.34
C ALA A 194 16.49 -12.26 -5.38
N VAL A 195 15.91 -11.71 -6.45
CA VAL A 195 15.41 -12.44 -7.62
C VAL A 195 16.39 -12.21 -8.76
N ARG A 196 16.90 -13.28 -9.36
CA ARG A 196 17.81 -13.18 -10.52
C ARG A 196 17.03 -12.89 -11.80
N TRP A 197 17.70 -12.36 -12.82
CA TRP A 197 17.10 -12.12 -14.14
C TRP A 197 16.38 -13.35 -14.72
N ASP A 198 17.01 -14.53 -14.65
CA ASP A 198 16.44 -15.80 -15.15
C ASP A 198 15.26 -16.32 -14.30
N GLN A 199 14.96 -15.66 -13.19
CA GLN A 199 13.82 -15.95 -12.30
C GLN A 199 12.77 -14.84 -12.30
N THR A 200 13.06 -13.69 -12.92
CA THR A 200 12.15 -12.55 -13.01
C THR A 200 10.95 -12.93 -13.87
N VAL A 201 9.76 -12.65 -13.38
CA VAL A 201 8.49 -12.87 -14.07
C VAL A 201 7.64 -11.60 -14.15
N ASP A 202 7.98 -10.55 -13.40
CA ASP A 202 7.29 -9.26 -13.50
C ASP A 202 7.48 -8.64 -14.90
N PRO A 203 6.40 -8.34 -15.64
CA PRO A 203 6.49 -7.66 -16.92
C PRO A 203 7.27 -6.34 -16.87
N ARG A 204 7.23 -5.60 -15.75
CA ARG A 204 8.03 -4.36 -15.60
C ARG A 204 9.53 -4.65 -15.62
N GLY A 205 9.95 -5.68 -14.90
CA GLY A 205 11.35 -6.14 -14.89
C GLY A 205 11.77 -6.71 -16.24
N LEU A 206 10.93 -7.55 -16.85
CA LEU A 206 11.21 -8.17 -18.16
C LEU A 206 11.36 -7.13 -19.27
N ASN A 207 10.50 -6.11 -19.31
CA ASN A 207 10.56 -5.05 -20.31
C ASN A 207 11.80 -4.14 -20.14
N ALA A 208 12.36 -4.06 -18.93
CA ALA A 208 13.58 -3.31 -18.67
C ALA A 208 14.84 -4.03 -19.17
N GLY A 209 14.79 -5.35 -19.33
CA GLY A 209 15.92 -6.15 -19.77
C GLY A 209 16.91 -6.53 -18.64
N PRO A 210 17.91 -7.37 -18.97
CA PRO A 210 18.78 -8.01 -17.98
C PRO A 210 19.66 -7.06 -17.17
N ASP A 211 19.96 -5.87 -17.69
CA ASP A 211 20.83 -4.91 -17.03
C ASP A 211 20.05 -4.00 -16.04
N ASP A 212 18.77 -3.72 -16.31
CA ASP A 212 17.98 -2.73 -15.57
C ASP A 212 16.83 -3.32 -14.73
N PHE A 213 16.52 -4.63 -14.86
CA PHE A 213 15.37 -5.26 -14.18
C PHE A 213 15.36 -5.08 -12.67
N SER A 214 16.53 -5.08 -12.01
CA SER A 214 16.64 -5.13 -10.56
C SER A 214 16.04 -3.90 -9.87
N GLY A 215 16.01 -2.75 -10.54
CA GLY A 215 15.42 -1.51 -10.03
C GLY A 215 13.96 -1.27 -10.42
N LEU A 216 13.36 -2.16 -11.22
CA LEU A 216 12.02 -1.99 -11.80
C LEU A 216 11.09 -3.18 -11.53
N SER A 217 11.64 -4.37 -11.31
CA SER A 217 10.88 -5.56 -10.96
C SER A 217 10.31 -5.46 -9.55
N ARG A 218 9.04 -5.85 -9.42
CA ARG A 218 8.30 -5.96 -8.15
C ARG A 218 8.39 -7.36 -7.55
N ASP A 219 9.00 -8.31 -8.25
CA ASP A 219 9.16 -9.70 -7.79
C ASP A 219 9.80 -9.84 -6.39
N PRO A 220 10.81 -9.02 -5.99
CA PRO A 220 11.41 -9.13 -4.66
C PRO A 220 10.40 -9.00 -3.50
N ALA A 221 9.33 -8.23 -3.68
CA ALA A 221 8.27 -8.04 -2.69
C ALA A 221 7.14 -9.09 -2.77
N ARG A 222 7.13 -9.92 -3.82
CA ARG A 222 6.08 -10.91 -4.14
C ARG A 222 6.46 -12.34 -3.80
N THR A 223 7.65 -12.54 -3.25
CA THR A 223 8.16 -13.89 -2.95
C THR A 223 7.29 -14.61 -1.92
N PRO A 224 7.28 -15.96 -1.95
CA PRO A 224 6.45 -16.78 -1.08
C PRO A 224 6.55 -16.44 0.41
N TYR A 225 5.41 -16.50 1.10
CA TYR A 225 5.34 -16.28 2.54
C TYR A 225 6.11 -17.34 3.34
N GLN A 226 6.74 -16.93 4.44
CA GLN A 226 7.61 -17.78 5.25
C GLN A 226 6.87 -18.39 6.44
N TRP A 227 6.15 -19.50 6.21
CA TRP A 227 5.36 -20.16 7.25
C TRP A 227 6.23 -20.85 8.30
N ASN A 228 7.25 -21.60 7.88
CA ASN A 228 8.10 -22.39 8.76
C ASN A 228 9.49 -22.64 8.13
N ALA A 229 10.35 -23.41 8.83
CA ALA A 229 11.72 -23.73 8.39
C ALA A 229 11.83 -24.96 7.48
N THR A 230 10.72 -25.56 7.04
CA THR A 230 10.75 -26.69 6.08
C THR A 230 10.98 -26.21 4.65
N ALA A 231 11.20 -27.13 3.71
CA ALA A 231 11.40 -26.81 2.30
C ALA A 231 10.36 -25.79 1.78
N ASN A 232 10.81 -24.86 0.94
CA ASN A 232 9.99 -23.76 0.41
C ASN A 232 9.31 -22.91 1.50
N ALA A 233 9.91 -22.82 2.70
CA ALA A 233 9.35 -22.18 3.88
C ALA A 233 7.94 -22.66 4.28
N GLY A 234 7.55 -23.88 3.87
CA GLY A 234 6.20 -24.41 4.05
C GLY A 234 5.13 -23.78 3.15
N PHE A 235 5.51 -22.96 2.16
CA PHE A 235 4.58 -22.37 1.20
C PHE A 235 4.00 -23.38 0.21
N THR A 236 4.82 -24.34 -0.23
CA THR A 236 4.43 -25.40 -1.14
C THR A 236 5.18 -26.69 -0.81
N ALA A 237 4.77 -27.81 -1.41
CA ALA A 237 5.41 -29.10 -1.21
C ALA A 237 6.90 -29.05 -1.56
N ALA A 238 7.72 -29.84 -0.86
CA ALA A 238 9.17 -29.88 -1.08
C ALA A 238 9.56 -30.29 -2.52
N SER A 239 8.70 -31.07 -3.19
CA SER A 239 8.86 -31.52 -4.57
C SER A 239 8.47 -30.47 -5.62
N SER A 240 7.87 -29.35 -5.20
CA SER A 240 7.39 -28.30 -6.10
C SER A 240 8.39 -27.15 -6.16
N ILE A 241 8.52 -26.54 -7.34
CA ILE A 241 9.26 -25.30 -7.54
C ILE A 241 8.27 -24.14 -7.37
N PRO A 242 8.45 -23.25 -6.38
CA PRO A 242 7.59 -22.09 -6.23
C PRO A 242 7.77 -21.14 -7.42
N TRP A 243 6.72 -20.39 -7.75
CA TRP A 243 6.71 -19.48 -8.90
C TRP A 243 7.73 -18.32 -8.80
N LEU A 244 8.14 -17.98 -7.57
CA LEU A 244 9.27 -17.11 -7.25
C LEU A 244 10.14 -17.76 -6.17
N PRO A 245 11.45 -17.44 -6.11
CA PRO A 245 12.33 -18.00 -5.09
C PRO A 245 11.91 -17.57 -3.68
N VAL A 246 12.07 -18.47 -2.72
CA VAL A 246 11.86 -18.18 -1.29
C VAL A 246 13.06 -17.42 -0.75
N ASN A 247 12.83 -16.44 0.14
CA ASN A 247 13.91 -15.71 0.79
C ASN A 247 14.83 -16.68 1.57
N PRO A 248 16.16 -16.69 1.36
CA PRO A 248 17.06 -17.63 2.02
C PRO A 248 17.09 -17.49 3.55
N ASN A 249 16.55 -16.41 4.13
CA ASN A 249 16.45 -16.24 5.58
C ASN A 249 15.30 -17.02 6.25
N TYR A 250 14.46 -17.75 5.49
CA TYR A 250 13.25 -18.41 6.00
C TYR A 250 13.49 -19.40 7.14
N TRP A 251 14.67 -20.03 7.21
CA TRP A 251 15.00 -20.96 8.30
C TRP A 251 15.02 -20.26 9.68
N LYS A 252 15.32 -18.96 9.70
CA LYS A 252 15.37 -18.12 10.90
C LYS A 252 14.14 -17.22 11.02
N LEU A 253 13.75 -16.55 9.94
CA LEU A 253 12.63 -15.62 9.89
C LEU A 253 11.41 -16.32 9.29
N ASN A 254 10.58 -16.89 10.15
CA ASN A 254 9.31 -17.50 9.77
C ASN A 254 8.29 -17.45 10.90
N LEU A 255 7.02 -17.64 10.55
CA LEU A 255 5.92 -17.56 11.50
C LEU A 255 6.03 -18.61 12.63
N ASP A 256 6.35 -19.86 12.33
CA ASP A 256 6.41 -20.93 13.34
C ASP A 256 7.47 -20.66 14.43
N VAL A 257 8.65 -20.17 14.04
CA VAL A 257 9.69 -19.73 14.98
C VAL A 257 9.19 -18.54 15.81
N GLN A 258 8.64 -17.50 15.18
CA GLN A 258 8.20 -16.30 15.88
C GLN A 258 7.01 -16.53 16.82
N ARG A 259 6.17 -17.53 16.53
CA ARG A 259 5.07 -17.95 17.42
C ARG A 259 5.55 -18.55 18.74
N LYS A 260 6.75 -19.17 18.75
CA LYS A 260 7.35 -19.84 19.90
C LYS A 260 8.24 -18.90 20.72
N GLN A 261 8.71 -17.80 20.12
CA GLN A 261 9.56 -16.81 20.76
C GLN A 261 8.74 -15.82 21.61
N HIS A 262 9.24 -15.49 22.80
CA HIS A 262 8.63 -14.49 23.67
C HIS A 262 8.74 -13.07 23.09
N CYS A 263 9.87 -12.76 22.44
CA CYS A 263 10.12 -11.49 21.76
C CYS A 263 10.29 -11.75 20.26
N SER A 264 9.29 -11.36 19.48
CA SER A 264 9.27 -11.49 18.01
C SER A 264 8.35 -10.43 17.41
N HIS A 265 8.57 -10.08 16.14
CA HIS A 265 7.71 -9.14 15.41
C HIS A 265 6.26 -9.59 15.44
N TYR A 266 5.99 -10.88 15.26
CA TYR A 266 4.65 -11.44 15.34
C TYR A 266 4.00 -11.26 16.72
N THR A 267 4.78 -11.37 17.80
CA THR A 267 4.26 -11.13 19.15
C THR A 267 3.94 -9.66 19.37
N VAL A 268 4.78 -8.74 18.88
CA VAL A 268 4.50 -7.29 18.88
C VAL A 268 3.25 -6.99 18.07
N TYR A 269 3.15 -7.49 16.84
CA TYR A 269 2.00 -7.31 15.96
C TYR A 269 0.69 -7.77 16.60
N LYS A 270 0.65 -8.97 17.20
CA LYS A 270 -0.54 -9.45 17.94
C LYS A 270 -0.91 -8.53 19.12
N ARG A 271 0.08 -7.98 19.84
CA ARG A 271 -0.17 -7.04 20.94
C ARG A 271 -0.74 -5.73 20.41
N LEU A 272 -0.23 -5.22 19.29
CA LEU A 272 -0.76 -4.03 18.61
C LEU A 272 -2.21 -4.24 18.14
N VAL A 273 -2.51 -5.38 17.51
CA VAL A 273 -3.88 -5.74 17.10
C VAL A 273 -4.82 -5.80 18.32
N LYS A 274 -4.35 -6.32 19.47
CA LYS A 274 -5.13 -6.30 20.71
C LYS A 274 -5.33 -4.87 21.23
N LEU A 275 -4.29 -4.06 21.24
CA LEU A 275 -4.32 -2.66 21.69
C LEU A 275 -5.27 -1.81 20.84
N ARG A 276 -5.31 -2.07 19.53
CA ARG A 276 -6.19 -1.40 18.57
C ARG A 276 -7.70 -1.66 18.81
N LYS A 277 -8.05 -2.66 19.61
CA LYS A 277 -9.45 -2.91 20.06
C LYS A 277 -9.85 -2.05 21.26
N THR A 278 -8.94 -1.29 21.86
CA THR A 278 -9.24 -0.41 22.98
C THR A 278 -9.96 0.85 22.52
N ARG A 279 -10.79 1.43 23.40
CA ARG A 279 -11.53 2.67 23.09
C ARG A 279 -10.60 3.83 22.75
N THR A 280 -9.43 3.92 23.40
CA THR A 280 -8.44 4.97 23.14
C THR A 280 -7.94 4.92 21.71
N VAL A 281 -7.53 3.76 21.20
CA VAL A 281 -7.03 3.66 19.81
C VAL A 281 -8.17 3.79 18.80
N GLN A 282 -9.39 3.33 19.11
CA GLN A 282 -10.52 3.40 18.19
C GLN A 282 -11.18 4.79 18.08
N ARG A 283 -11.13 5.59 19.15
CA ARG A 283 -11.95 6.81 19.29
C ARG A 283 -11.23 7.99 19.95
N GLY A 284 -9.96 7.82 20.35
CA GLY A 284 -9.15 8.88 20.92
C GLY A 284 -8.84 9.95 19.89
N SER A 285 -8.50 11.14 20.38
CA SER A 285 -7.81 12.15 19.57
C SER A 285 -6.39 11.70 19.25
N PHE A 286 -5.82 12.27 18.21
CA PHE A 286 -4.44 12.05 17.82
C PHE A 286 -3.66 13.36 17.90
N GLU A 287 -2.50 13.36 18.56
CA GLU A 287 -1.49 14.43 18.48
C GLU A 287 -0.13 13.80 18.20
N GLY A 288 0.48 14.12 17.06
CA GLY A 288 1.85 13.71 16.71
C GLY A 288 2.81 14.89 16.69
N LYS A 289 4.05 14.69 17.15
CA LYS A 289 5.11 15.69 17.03
C LYS A 289 6.53 15.11 17.05
N PRO A 290 7.49 15.73 16.36
CA PRO A 290 8.90 15.44 16.57
C PRO A 290 9.35 15.98 17.94
N LEU A 291 9.90 15.11 18.79
CA LEU A 291 10.52 15.51 20.07
C LEU A 291 12.01 15.84 19.91
N SER A 292 12.65 15.26 18.90
CA SER A 292 14.01 15.54 18.45
C SER A 292 14.13 15.20 16.97
N GLU A 293 15.32 15.35 16.38
CA GLU A 293 15.57 14.94 14.99
C GLU A 293 15.21 13.47 14.74
N TRP A 294 15.43 12.57 15.71
CA TRP A 294 15.32 11.12 15.53
C TRP A 294 14.21 10.47 16.35
N VAL A 295 13.38 11.26 17.04
CA VAL A 295 12.28 10.75 17.87
C VAL A 295 10.96 11.41 17.47
N TYR A 296 10.10 10.65 16.80
CA TYR A 296 8.70 11.00 16.57
C TYR A 296 7.84 10.37 17.66
N ALA A 297 6.99 11.17 18.31
CA ALA A 297 6.06 10.70 19.34
C ALA A 297 4.64 11.10 18.97
N PHE A 298 3.68 10.26 19.36
CA PHE A 298 2.27 10.56 19.23
C PHE A 298 1.47 10.01 20.41
N THR A 299 0.32 10.64 20.66
CA THR A 299 -0.65 10.26 21.70
C THR A 299 -2.05 10.14 21.13
#